data_AF-A0A419B2E0-F1
#
_entry.id   AF-A0A419B2E0-F1
#
_cell.length_a   1.000
_cell.length_b   1.000
_cell.length_c   1.000
_cell.angle_alpha   90.00
_cell.angle_beta   90.00
_cell.angle_gamma   90.00
#
_symmetry.space_group_name_H-M   'P 1'
#
loop_
_entity.id
_entity.type
_entity.pdbx_description
1 polymer ?
#
loop_
_entity_poly.entity_id
_entity_poly.type
_entity_poly.pdbx_seq_one_letter_code
_entity_poly.pdbx_strand_id
1 'polypeptide(L)'
;MRNMRMSDVFNALRRLSPRDLQRYAAACLRAYCDAKLIRHPSLDALLAHLNRYPESGSLVKWERKGALLPLNGRGDTMPRDLAQSIAPQDIEEFTYLVDGAVEVGIVDMYGAPTALPVELAGKITLILSKNSIDLPTLSIRFPGNETEI
;
A
#
# COMPACT_ATOMS: atom_id res chain seq x y z
N MET A 1 -10.26 18.62 -11.47
CA MET A 1 -9.19 17.84 -10.79
C MET A 1 -7.91 18.02 -11.59
N ARG A 2 -6.77 18.24 -10.93
CA ARG A 2 -5.50 18.52 -11.61
C ARG A 2 -4.86 17.18 -11.99
N ASN A 3 -4.77 16.87 -13.28
CA ASN A 3 -4.03 15.68 -13.74
C ASN A 3 -2.56 15.83 -13.33
N MET A 4 -2.14 15.08 -12.32
CA MET A 4 -0.75 15.04 -11.88
C MET A 4 0.01 14.09 -12.81
N ARG A 5 1.13 14.54 -13.39
CA ARG A 5 1.93 13.67 -14.26
C ARG A 5 2.55 12.57 -13.40
N MET A 6 2.73 11.38 -13.97
CA MET A 6 3.37 10.27 -13.25
C MET A 6 4.76 10.64 -12.72
N SER A 7 5.54 11.44 -13.44
CA SER A 7 6.82 11.98 -12.95
C SER A 7 6.67 12.77 -11.64
N ASP A 8 5.60 13.54 -11.50
CA ASP A 8 5.31 14.36 -10.33
C ASP A 8 4.89 13.46 -9.15
N VAL A 9 4.13 12.39 -9.42
CA VAL A 9 3.80 11.33 -8.43
C VAL A 9 5.07 10.69 -7.90
N PHE A 10 5.94 10.17 -8.77
CA PHE A 10 7.19 9.52 -8.34
C PHE A 10 8.09 10.46 -7.52
N ASN A 11 8.19 11.73 -7.91
CA ASN A 11 8.95 12.72 -7.15
C ASN A 11 8.36 12.99 -5.77
N ALA A 12 7.04 12.98 -5.64
CA ALA A 12 6.38 13.13 -4.34
C ALA A 12 6.56 11.87 -3.47
N LEU A 13 6.48 10.66 -4.04
CA LEU A 13 6.71 9.40 -3.33
C LEU A 13 8.11 9.33 -2.71
N ARG A 14 9.14 9.81 -3.43
CA ARG A 14 10.53 9.87 -2.94
C ARG A 14 10.72 10.73 -1.69
N ARG A 15 9.77 11.62 -1.38
CA ARG A 15 9.83 12.52 -0.23
C ARG A 15 9.09 11.98 0.99
N LEU A 16 8.38 10.86 0.85
CA LEU A 16 7.66 10.25 1.94
C LEU A 16 8.60 9.49 2.88
N SER A 17 8.28 9.50 4.17
CA SER A 17 8.88 8.56 5.12
C SER A 17 8.47 7.12 4.76
N PRO A 18 9.21 6.08 5.20
CA PRO A 18 8.79 4.69 5.00
C PRO A 18 7.36 4.41 5.48
N ARG A 19 6.97 5.03 6.60
CA ARG A 19 5.61 4.92 7.15
C ARG A 19 4.56 5.56 6.25
N ASP A 20 4.82 6.77 5.76
CA ASP A 20 3.86 7.45 4.89
C ASP A 20 3.76 6.75 3.53
N LEU A 21 4.85 6.17 3.05
CA LEU A 21 4.87 5.36 1.84
C LEU A 21 4.04 4.08 2.00
N GLN A 22 4.19 3.38 3.13
CA GLN A 22 3.38 2.21 3.46
C GLN A 22 1.89 2.56 3.56
N ARG A 23 1.54 3.67 4.21
CA ARG A 23 0.16 4.15 4.31
C ARG A 23 -0.42 4.55 2.97
N TYR A 24 0.40 5.18 2.13
CA TYR A 24 -0.01 5.53 0.78
C TYR A 24 -0.28 4.27 -0.06
N ALA A 25 0.59 3.27 0.00
CA ALA A 25 0.37 1.99 -0.67
C ALA A 25 -0.93 1.31 -0.19
N ALA A 26 -1.21 1.34 1.13
CA ALA A 26 -2.47 0.85 1.68
C ALA A 26 -3.68 1.66 1.19
N ALA A 27 -3.57 2.98 1.09
CA ALA A 27 -4.62 3.83 0.55
C ALA A 27 -4.89 3.54 -0.95
N CYS A 28 -3.85 3.24 -1.73
CA CYS A 28 -4.01 2.83 -3.12
C CYS A 28 -4.72 1.48 -3.24
N LEU A 29 -4.33 0.49 -2.42
CA LEU A 29 -5.04 -0.80 -2.36
C LEU A 29 -6.51 -0.61 -1.98
N ARG A 30 -6.80 0.25 -1.00
CA ARG A 30 -8.17 0.61 -0.62
C ARG A 30 -8.93 1.21 -1.81
N ALA A 31 -8.36 2.21 -2.50
CA ALA A 31 -8.99 2.87 -3.64
C ALA A 31 -9.29 1.89 -4.77
N TYR A 32 -8.38 0.95 -5.05
CA TYR A 32 -8.61 -0.12 -6.01
C TYR A 32 -9.81 -0.99 -5.63
N CYS A 33 -9.83 -1.47 -4.39
CA CYS A 33 -10.91 -2.33 -3.90
C CYS A 33 -12.25 -1.58 -3.88
N ASP A 34 -12.26 -0.30 -3.52
CA ASP A 34 -13.44 0.55 -3.53
C ASP A 34 -14.01 0.68 -4.96
N ALA A 35 -13.15 0.97 -5.94
CA ALA A 35 -13.56 1.13 -7.34
C ALA A 35 -14.08 -0.18 -7.97
N LYS A 36 -13.52 -1.32 -7.55
CA LYS A 36 -13.91 -2.66 -8.03
C LYS A 36 -14.99 -3.33 -7.16
N LEU A 37 -15.50 -2.64 -6.13
CA LEU A 37 -16.47 -3.14 -5.17
C LEU A 37 -16.03 -4.43 -4.42
N ILE A 38 -14.71 -4.62 -4.24
CA ILE A 38 -14.13 -5.75 -3.52
C ILE A 38 -14.19 -5.45 -2.02
N ARG A 39 -14.94 -6.28 -1.27
CA ARG A 39 -15.16 -6.12 0.18
C ARG A 39 -14.96 -7.45 0.88
N HIS A 40 -14.08 -7.50 1.89
CA HIS A 40 -13.83 -8.72 2.65
C HIS A 40 -13.19 -8.44 4.01
N PRO A 41 -13.55 -9.15 5.11
CA PRO A 41 -12.93 -8.96 6.42
C PRO A 41 -11.41 -9.12 6.43
N SER A 42 -10.86 -10.07 5.66
CA SER A 42 -9.40 -10.26 5.55
C SER A 42 -8.70 -9.07 4.89
N LEU A 43 -9.35 -8.42 3.92
CA LEU A 43 -8.83 -7.21 3.29
C LEU A 43 -8.85 -6.04 4.28
N ASP A 44 -9.91 -5.90 5.08
CA ASP A 44 -9.98 -4.87 6.10
C ASP A 44 -8.96 -5.07 7.22
N ALA A 45 -8.73 -6.32 7.63
CA ALA A 45 -7.68 -6.68 8.58
C ALA A 45 -6.28 -6.34 8.04
N LEU A 46 -6.01 -6.65 6.78
CA LEU A 46 -4.76 -6.28 6.11
C LEU A 46 -4.59 -4.76 6.06
N LEU A 47 -5.58 -4.02 5.56
CA LEU A 47 -5.49 -2.57 5.44
C LEU A 47 -5.35 -1.88 6.80
N ALA A 48 -6.02 -2.38 7.84
CA ALA A 48 -5.83 -1.91 9.21
C ALA A 48 -4.40 -2.17 9.71
N HIS A 49 -3.83 -3.32 9.36
CA HIS A 49 -2.45 -3.68 9.72
C HIS A 49 -1.42 -2.79 9.02
N LEU A 50 -1.54 -2.58 7.70
CA LEU A 50 -0.64 -1.74 6.92
C LEU A 50 -0.67 -0.28 7.41
N ASN A 51 -1.84 0.25 7.75
CA ASN A 51 -1.97 1.62 8.28
C ASN A 51 -1.33 1.82 9.67
N ARG A 52 -1.13 0.72 10.41
CA ARG A 52 -0.46 0.68 11.71
C ARG A 52 1.06 0.48 11.62
N TYR A 53 1.65 0.69 10.44
CA TYR A 53 3.11 0.70 10.30
C TYR A 53 3.75 1.59 11.37
N PRO A 54 4.74 1.07 12.12
CA PRO A 54 5.28 1.75 13.30
C PRO A 54 6.00 3.05 12.91
N GLU A 55 5.83 4.11 13.73
CA GLU A 55 6.72 5.29 13.69
C GLU A 55 8.06 4.98 14.35
N SER A 56 7.99 4.22 15.44
CA SER A 56 9.10 3.79 16.27
C SER A 56 8.75 2.43 16.90
N GLY A 57 9.75 1.70 17.36
CA GLY A 57 9.58 0.35 17.90
C GLY A 57 9.89 -0.76 16.90
N SER A 58 9.55 -2.00 17.25
CA SER A 58 10.03 -3.18 16.52
C SER A 58 9.23 -3.45 15.25
N LEU A 59 9.78 -3.05 14.11
CA LEU A 59 9.29 -3.42 12.78
C LEU A 59 9.14 -4.95 12.63
N VAL A 60 10.03 -5.73 13.25
CA VAL A 60 9.93 -7.20 13.32
C VAL A 60 8.63 -7.69 13.97
N LYS A 61 8.18 -7.05 15.06
CA LYS A 61 6.90 -7.43 15.69
C LYS A 61 5.71 -7.05 14.82
N TRP A 62 5.79 -5.95 14.08
CA TRP A 62 4.75 -5.57 13.12
C TRP A 62 4.71 -6.60 11.98
N GLU A 63 5.85 -6.87 11.35
CA GLU A 63 6.00 -7.82 10.25
C GLU A 63 5.43 -9.21 10.60
N ARG A 64 5.81 -9.76 11.76
CA ARG A 64 5.31 -11.06 12.24
C ARG A 64 3.80 -11.09 12.44
N LYS A 65 3.20 -10.00 12.90
CA LYS A 65 1.73 -9.91 13.03
C LYS A 65 1.05 -9.89 11.68
N GLY A 66 1.65 -9.23 10.68
CA GLY A 66 1.14 -9.20 9.31
C GLY A 66 1.17 -10.56 8.64
N ALA A 67 2.23 -11.34 8.85
CA ALA A 67 2.35 -12.69 8.32
C ALA A 67 1.24 -13.65 8.80
N LEU A 68 0.65 -13.40 9.98
CA LEU A 68 -0.44 -14.21 10.55
C LEU A 68 -1.84 -13.85 10.02
N LEU A 69 -1.96 -12.84 9.15
CA LEU A 69 -3.25 -12.45 8.60
C LEU A 69 -3.74 -13.46 7.55
N PRO A 70 -5.06 -13.69 7.43
CA PRO A 70 -5.61 -14.58 6.39
C PRO A 70 -5.29 -14.13 4.96
N LEU A 71 -5.14 -12.82 4.74
CA LEU A 71 -4.57 -12.23 3.52
C LEU A 71 -3.32 -11.46 3.94
N ASN A 72 -2.15 -11.92 3.51
CA ASN A 72 -0.87 -11.39 3.99
C ASN A 72 0.09 -10.90 2.90
N GLY A 73 -0.21 -11.14 1.61
CA GLY A 73 0.58 -10.67 0.47
C GLY A 73 2.00 -11.25 0.37
N ARG A 74 2.18 -12.50 0.83
CA ARG A 74 3.50 -13.17 0.90
C ARG A 74 3.60 -14.42 0.02
N GLY A 75 2.76 -14.49 -1.01
CA GLY A 75 2.63 -15.67 -1.87
C GLY A 75 1.76 -16.79 -1.27
N ASP A 76 1.22 -16.62 -0.05
CA ASP A 76 0.23 -17.54 0.50
C ASP A 76 -1.08 -17.49 -0.30
N THR A 77 -1.81 -18.60 -0.30
CA THR A 77 -3.09 -18.67 -1.01
C THR A 77 -4.10 -17.73 -0.38
N MET A 78 -4.70 -16.87 -1.21
CA MET A 78 -5.80 -15.99 -0.81
C MET A 78 -6.99 -16.78 -0.24
N PRO A 79 -7.72 -16.24 0.75
CA PRO A 79 -8.98 -16.82 1.20
C PRO A 79 -9.93 -17.10 0.03
N ARG A 80 -10.48 -18.32 -0.01
CA ARG A 80 -11.27 -18.79 -1.16
C ARG A 80 -12.53 -17.95 -1.40
N ASP A 81 -13.18 -17.53 -0.33
CA ASP A 81 -14.34 -16.64 -0.32
C ASP A 81 -14.00 -15.25 -0.87
N LEU A 82 -12.85 -14.69 -0.49
CA LEU A 82 -12.33 -13.46 -1.11
C LEU A 82 -12.08 -13.66 -2.61
N ALA A 83 -11.39 -14.74 -3.01
CA ALA A 83 -11.11 -15.01 -4.42
C ALA A 83 -12.39 -15.14 -5.26
N GLN A 84 -13.46 -15.71 -4.70
CA GLN A 84 -14.77 -15.82 -5.35
C GLN A 84 -15.51 -14.48 -5.49
N SER A 85 -15.16 -13.49 -4.68
CA SER A 85 -15.75 -12.14 -4.73
C SER A 85 -15.09 -11.22 -5.76
N ILE A 86 -13.97 -11.63 -6.35
CA ILE A 86 -13.19 -10.85 -7.32
C ILE A 86 -13.51 -11.36 -8.73
N ALA A 87 -13.73 -10.44 -9.67
CA ALA A 87 -13.95 -10.83 -11.06
C ALA A 87 -12.69 -11.52 -11.62
N PRO A 88 -12.80 -12.62 -12.39
CA PRO A 88 -11.64 -13.41 -12.80
C PRO A 88 -10.53 -12.60 -13.49
N GLN A 89 -10.91 -11.59 -14.28
CA GLN A 89 -9.96 -10.71 -14.97
C GLN A 89 -9.17 -9.78 -14.04
N ASP A 90 -9.64 -9.54 -12.82
CA ASP A 90 -9.01 -8.63 -11.85
C ASP A 90 -8.15 -9.39 -10.81
N ILE A 91 -8.19 -10.73 -10.76
CA ILE A 91 -7.52 -11.54 -9.72
C ILE A 91 -6.00 -11.35 -9.70
N GLU A 92 -5.36 -11.39 -10.87
CA GLU A 92 -3.90 -11.25 -10.99
C GLU A 92 -3.45 -9.85 -10.53
N GLU A 93 -4.16 -8.83 -11.01
CA GLU A 93 -3.86 -7.44 -10.66
C GLU A 93 -4.14 -7.14 -9.18
N PHE A 94 -5.23 -7.66 -8.62
CA PHE A 94 -5.52 -7.57 -7.19
C PHE A 94 -4.42 -8.23 -6.36
N THR A 95 -3.97 -9.43 -6.75
CA THR A 95 -2.90 -10.16 -6.05
C THR A 95 -1.61 -9.35 -6.08
N TYR A 96 -1.24 -8.81 -7.24
CA TYR A 96 -0.08 -7.94 -7.38
C TYR A 96 -0.18 -6.68 -6.50
N LEU A 97 -1.35 -6.05 -6.42
CA LEU A 97 -1.57 -4.88 -5.57
C LEU A 97 -1.45 -5.22 -4.08
N VAL A 98 -1.96 -6.38 -3.64
CA VAL A 98 -1.83 -6.86 -2.27
C VAL A 98 -0.37 -7.11 -1.92
N ASP A 99 0.34 -7.88 -2.75
CA ASP A 99 1.75 -8.21 -2.54
C ASP A 99 2.60 -6.94 -2.53
N GLY A 100 2.43 -6.07 -3.53
CA GLY A 100 3.15 -4.80 -3.63
C GLY A 100 2.88 -3.89 -2.42
N ALA A 101 1.63 -3.81 -1.95
CA ALA A 101 1.29 -2.97 -0.80
C ALA A 101 1.93 -3.48 0.49
N VAL A 102 2.08 -4.79 0.66
CA VAL A 102 2.80 -5.39 1.79
C VAL A 102 4.31 -5.18 1.65
N GLU A 103 4.84 -5.42 0.46
CA GLU A 103 6.28 -5.39 0.16
C GLU A 103 6.90 -4.01 0.40
N VAL A 104 6.16 -2.92 0.15
CA VAL A 104 6.60 -1.53 0.41
C VAL A 104 7.19 -1.34 1.82
N GLY A 105 6.61 -1.99 2.84
CA GLY A 105 7.05 -1.83 4.24
C GLY A 105 8.12 -2.81 4.69
N ILE A 106 8.40 -3.85 3.91
CA ILE A 106 9.28 -4.97 4.32
C ILE A 106 10.51 -5.16 3.43
N VAL A 107 10.49 -4.66 2.19
CA VAL A 107 11.54 -4.96 1.18
C VAL A 107 12.96 -4.59 1.64
N ASP A 108 13.08 -3.51 2.43
CA ASP A 108 14.36 -3.06 2.97
C ASP A 108 14.57 -3.45 4.45
N MET A 109 13.65 -4.22 5.05
CA MET A 109 13.63 -4.46 6.50
C MET A 109 14.91 -5.13 7.04
N TYR A 110 15.52 -6.02 6.25
CA TYR A 110 16.73 -6.75 6.64
C TYR A 110 17.98 -6.28 5.89
N GLY A 111 17.87 -5.18 5.12
CA GLY A 111 18.92 -4.69 4.24
C GLY A 111 19.25 -3.22 4.46
N ALA A 112 20.12 -2.69 3.61
CA ALA A 112 20.32 -1.25 3.51
C ALA A 112 19.09 -0.61 2.84
N PRO A 113 18.72 0.63 3.21
CA PRO A 113 17.65 1.36 2.52
C PRO A 113 17.92 1.47 1.01
N THR A 114 16.90 1.24 0.20
CA THR A 114 16.96 1.27 -1.27
C THR A 114 15.86 2.17 -1.86
N ALA A 115 15.80 2.24 -3.19
CA ALA A 115 14.69 2.87 -3.90
C ALA A 115 13.48 1.95 -4.10
N LEU A 116 13.59 0.66 -3.75
CA LEU A 116 12.56 -0.35 -4.02
C LEU A 116 11.19 -0.02 -3.42
N PRO A 117 11.06 0.47 -2.16
CA PRO A 117 9.77 0.87 -1.63
C PRO A 117 9.04 1.89 -2.52
N VAL A 118 9.79 2.87 -3.04
CA VAL A 118 9.26 3.93 -3.91
C VAL A 118 8.86 3.36 -5.27
N GLU A 119 9.67 2.46 -5.83
CA GLU A 119 9.35 1.79 -7.09
C GLU A 119 8.08 0.94 -7.00
N LEU A 120 7.91 0.20 -5.91
CA LEU A 120 6.71 -0.59 -5.64
C LEU A 120 5.46 0.29 -5.52
N ALA A 121 5.53 1.36 -4.69
CA ALA A 121 4.44 2.34 -4.59
C ALA A 121 4.14 2.99 -5.95
N GLY A 122 5.17 3.29 -6.75
CA GLY A 122 5.02 3.79 -8.11
C GLY A 122 4.29 2.82 -9.04
N LYS A 123 4.63 1.52 -9.01
CA LYS A 123 3.94 0.49 -9.80
C LYS A 123 2.47 0.36 -9.41
N ILE A 124 2.17 0.43 -8.11
CA ILE A 124 0.77 0.47 -7.62
C ILE A 124 0.02 1.69 -8.20
N THR A 125 0.62 2.89 -8.20
CA THR A 125 -0.05 4.07 -8.78
C THR A 125 -0.29 3.95 -10.28
N LEU A 126 0.62 3.29 -11.01
CA LEU A 126 0.42 3.02 -12.44
C LEU A 126 -0.77 2.09 -12.68
N ILE A 127 -1.00 1.10 -11.83
CA ILE A 127 -2.16 0.20 -11.92
C ILE A 127 -3.47 0.96 -11.71
N LEU A 128 -3.54 1.82 -10.68
CA LEU A 128 -4.71 2.66 -10.45
C LEU A 128 -4.97 3.56 -11.66
N SER A 129 -3.93 4.22 -12.18
CA SER A 129 -4.05 5.08 -13.36
C SER A 129 -4.52 4.32 -14.61
N LYS A 130 -4.04 3.09 -14.84
CA LYS A 130 -4.49 2.23 -15.95
C LYS A 130 -5.96 1.85 -15.83
N ASN A 131 -6.44 1.67 -14.60
CA ASN A 131 -7.85 1.39 -14.30
C ASN A 131 -8.73 2.65 -14.23
N SER A 132 -8.19 3.83 -14.54
CA SER A 132 -8.88 5.12 -14.39
C SER A 132 -9.39 5.38 -12.96
N ILE A 133 -8.64 4.92 -11.96
CA ILE A 133 -8.92 5.11 -10.53
C ILE A 133 -8.11 6.30 -10.03
N ASP A 134 -8.80 7.21 -9.34
CA ASP A 134 -8.16 8.39 -8.75
C ASP A 134 -7.11 7.98 -7.71
N LEU A 135 -5.95 8.65 -7.78
CA LEU A 135 -4.89 8.42 -6.80
C LEU A 135 -5.27 9.04 -5.45
N PRO A 136 -4.99 8.35 -4.32
CA PRO A 136 -5.14 8.94 -3.00
C PRO A 136 -4.31 10.23 -2.86
N THR A 137 -4.73 11.12 -1.96
CA THR A 137 -3.96 12.35 -1.70
C THR A 137 -2.67 12.03 -0.95
N LEU A 138 -1.54 12.51 -1.49
CA LEU A 138 -0.25 12.43 -0.83
C LEU A 138 -0.18 13.48 0.29
N SER A 139 -0.25 13.04 1.54
CA SER A 139 -0.03 13.90 2.69
C SER A 139 1.47 14.05 2.94
N ILE A 140 2.13 15.00 2.28
CA ILE A 140 3.52 15.35 2.61
C ILE A 140 3.49 16.16 3.90
N ARG A 141 3.83 15.54 5.03
CA ARG A 141 4.12 16.30 6.25
C ARG A 141 5.52 16.87 6.14
N PHE A 142 5.62 18.19 5.96
CA PHE A 142 6.89 18.88 6.14
C PHE A 142 7.18 18.94 7.66
N PRO A 143 8.34 18.48 8.13
CA PRO A 143 8.75 18.74 9.51
C PRO A 143 8.95 20.26 9.66
N GLY A 144 8.11 20.94 10.47
CA GLY A 144 8.32 22.36 10.78
C GLY A 144 7.08 23.24 11.05
N ASN A 145 5.85 22.77 10.86
CA ASN A 145 4.67 23.55 11.24
C ASN A 145 4.01 23.02 12.52
N GLU A 146 4.77 23.03 13.61
CA GLU A 146 4.20 23.17 14.95
C GLU A 146 4.27 24.66 15.27
N THR A 147 3.18 25.38 15.01
CA THR A 147 2.98 26.67 15.65
C THR A 147 2.46 26.35 17.05
N GLU A 148 3.33 26.52 18.04
CA GLU A 148 2.97 26.56 19.46
C GLU A 148 1.75 27.50 19.63
N ILE A 149 0.76 27.03 20.41
CA ILE A 149 -0.26 27.88 21.03
C ILE A 149 0.22 28.17 22.44
#